data_AF-J8AL62-F1
#
_entry.id   AF-J8AL62-F1
#
_cell.length_a   1.000
_cell.length_b   1.000
_cell.length_c   1.000
_cell.angle_alpha   90.00
_cell.angle_beta   90.00
_cell.angle_gamma   90.00
#
_symmetry.space_group_name_H-M   'P 1'
#
loop_
_entity.id
_entity.type
_entity.pdbx_description
1 polymer ?
#
loop_
_entity_poly.entity_id
_entity_poly.type
_entity_poly.pdbx_seq_one_letter_code
_entity_poly.pdbx_strand_id
1 'polypeptide(L)'
;MTNINAIFIDRDGTIGGDTTIHYPGSFTLFPFTKAALQKLKAQNIKIFSFTNQPGIADGIATVTDFVQELEGFGFDDIYVCPHKHGDGCECRKPSTGMLLKAAEKHGLDLTQCAVIGDR
;
A
#
# COMPACT_ATOMS: atom_id res chain seq x y z
N MET A 1 18.28 19.01 3.81
CA MET A 1 17.17 18.53 2.96
C MET A 1 16.97 17.07 3.31
N THR A 2 15.77 16.67 3.72
CA THR A 2 15.43 15.26 3.96
C THR A 2 15.35 14.56 2.61
N ASN A 3 16.20 13.56 2.40
CA ASN A 3 16.21 12.76 1.18
C ASN A 3 15.28 11.55 1.41
N ILE A 4 14.05 11.61 0.88
CA ILE A 4 13.11 10.50 1.00
C ILE A 4 13.52 9.42 0.00
N ASN A 5 13.74 8.20 0.49
CA ASN A 5 14.18 7.06 -0.33
C ASN A 5 13.04 6.07 -0.62
N ALA A 6 11.99 6.05 0.21
CA ALA A 6 10.82 5.21 0.04
C ALA A 6 9.54 5.90 0.51
N ILE A 7 8.43 5.57 -0.14
CA ILE A 7 7.10 6.06 0.21
C ILE A 7 6.15 4.89 0.32
N PHE A 8 5.45 4.82 1.45
CA PHE A 8 4.34 3.90 1.69
C PHE A 8 3.04 4.61 1.32
N ILE A 9 2.28 4.05 0.38
CA ILE A 9 1.05 4.66 -0.13
C ILE A 9 -0.12 3.71 0.11
N ASP A 10 -1.18 4.22 0.73
CA ASP A 10 -2.42 3.48 0.89
C ASP A 10 -3.11 3.32 -0.47
N ARG A 11 -4.00 2.34 -0.60
CA ARG A 11 -4.74 2.08 -1.82
C ARG A 11 -6.05 2.86 -1.85
N ASP A 12 -6.99 2.45 -1.01
CA ASP A 12 -8.37 2.93 -1.00
C ASP A 12 -8.42 4.40 -0.55
N GLY A 13 -9.16 5.24 -1.29
CA GLY A 13 -9.28 6.68 -1.01
C GLY A 13 -8.02 7.52 -1.29
N THR A 14 -6.88 6.87 -1.56
CA THR A 14 -5.58 7.54 -1.73
C THR A 14 -5.13 7.57 -3.18
N ILE A 15 -5.01 6.39 -3.82
CA ILE A 15 -4.61 6.30 -5.24
C ILE A 15 -5.80 6.15 -6.18
N GLY A 16 -6.98 5.89 -5.63
CA GLY A 16 -8.21 5.65 -6.38
C GLY A 16 -9.32 5.16 -5.47
N GLY A 17 -10.43 4.77 -6.09
CA GLY A 17 -11.64 4.36 -5.37
C GLY A 17 -12.30 5.50 -4.60
N ASP A 18 -13.01 5.14 -3.55
CA ASP A 18 -13.73 6.06 -2.65
C ASP A 18 -13.59 5.58 -1.20
N THR A 19 -14.50 5.99 -0.31
CA THR A 19 -14.49 5.62 1.12
C THR A 19 -14.99 4.21 1.41
N THR A 20 -15.42 3.46 0.39
CA THR A 20 -15.92 2.08 0.47
C THR A 20 -14.83 1.07 0.12
N ILE A 21 -15.05 -0.20 0.50
CA ILE A 21 -14.09 -1.28 0.23
C ILE A 21 -14.30 -1.75 -1.21
N HIS A 22 -13.29 -1.55 -2.05
CA HIS A 22 -13.25 -2.08 -3.40
C HIS A 22 -12.42 -3.37 -3.44
N TYR A 23 -12.82 -4.32 -4.29
CA TYR A 23 -12.04 -5.55 -4.50
C TYR A 23 -11.31 -5.50 -5.83
N PRO A 24 -10.24 -6.31 -6.00
CA PRO A 24 -9.48 -6.33 -7.24
C PRO A 24 -10.38 -6.48 -8.47
N GLY A 25 -10.15 -5.66 -9.49
CA GLY A 25 -10.95 -5.62 -10.72
C GLY A 25 -12.14 -4.67 -10.72
N SER A 26 -12.62 -4.20 -9.56
CA SER A 26 -13.60 -3.10 -9.45
C SER A 26 -12.95 -1.75 -9.14
N PHE A 27 -11.71 -1.78 -8.64
CA PHE A 27 -10.97 -0.60 -8.24
C PHE A 27 -10.50 0.21 -9.45
N THR A 28 -10.71 1.53 -9.40
CA THR A 28 -10.25 2.47 -10.45
C THR A 28 -9.35 3.54 -9.86
N LEU A 29 -8.17 3.73 -10.47
CA LEU A 29 -7.23 4.78 -10.10
C LEU A 29 -7.80 6.17 -10.39
N PHE A 30 -7.40 7.17 -9.60
CA PHE A 30 -7.59 8.55 -10.02
C PHE A 30 -6.79 8.84 -11.30
N PRO A 31 -7.27 9.74 -12.19
CA PRO A 31 -6.63 10.00 -13.48
C PRO A 31 -5.16 10.41 -13.38
N PHE A 32 -4.76 11.04 -12.27
CA PHE A 32 -3.41 11.55 -12.05
C PHE A 32 -2.47 10.55 -11.36
N THR A 33 -3.01 9.46 -10.78
CA THR A 33 -2.24 8.54 -9.92
C THR A 33 -1.05 7.93 -10.65
N LYS A 34 -1.27 7.36 -11.83
CA LYS A 34 -0.20 6.68 -12.57
C LYS A 34 0.95 7.63 -12.92
N ALA A 35 0.62 8.86 -13.31
CA ALA A 35 1.62 9.89 -13.59
C ALA A 35 2.37 10.33 -12.33
N ALA A 36 1.69 10.39 -11.17
CA ALA A 36 2.32 10.71 -9.90
C ALA A 36 3.32 9.61 -9.47
N LEU A 37 2.91 8.34 -9.54
CA LEU A 37 3.79 7.20 -9.23
C LEU A 37 5.04 7.20 -10.14
N GLN A 38 4.87 7.42 -11.44
CA GLN A 38 5.99 7.52 -12.38
C GLN A 38 6.97 8.65 -12.04
N LYS A 39 6.47 9.82 -11.61
CA LYS A 39 7.33 10.94 -11.20
C LYS A 39 8.16 10.61 -9.95
N LEU A 40 7.57 9.91 -8.98
CA LEU A 40 8.30 9.47 -7.78
C LEU A 40 9.39 8.46 -8.15
N LYS A 41 9.07 7.47 -8.98
CA LYS A 41 10.06 6.49 -9.44
C LYS A 41 11.20 7.13 -10.23
N ALA A 42 10.92 8.16 -11.04
CA ALA A 42 11.95 8.90 -11.79
C ALA A 42 12.96 9.63 -10.88
N GLN A 43 12.63 9.81 -9.59
CA GLN A 43 13.52 10.34 -8.56
C GLN A 43 14.27 9.25 -7.78
N ASN A 44 14.21 7.98 -8.23
CA ASN A 44 14.75 6.81 -7.54
C ASN A 44 14.13 6.55 -6.16
N ILE A 45 12.89 7.02 -5.96
CA ILE A 45 12.13 6.76 -4.74
C ILE A 45 11.39 5.42 -4.92
N LYS A 46 11.58 4.49 -3.98
CA LYS A 46 10.80 3.25 -3.95
C LYS A 46 9.37 3.53 -3.51
N ILE A 47 8.40 2.95 -4.19
CA ILE A 47 6.99 3.11 -3.85
C ILE A 47 6.40 1.77 -3.41
N PHE A 48 5.88 1.72 -2.19
CA PHE A 48 5.31 0.52 -1.59
C PHE A 48 3.83 0.73 -1.30
N SER A 49 3.01 -0.26 -1.63
CA SER A 49 1.60 -0.22 -1.21
C SER A 49 1.45 -0.85 0.17
N PHE A 50 0.62 -0.27 1.02
CA PHE A 50 0.29 -0.84 2.33
C PHE A 50 -1.21 -0.67 2.64
N THR A 51 -1.96 -1.77 2.65
CA THR A 51 -3.44 -1.72 2.68
C THR A 51 -4.06 -2.76 3.61
N ASN A 52 -5.22 -2.41 4.19
CA ASN A 52 -6.01 -3.29 5.05
C ASN A 52 -7.15 -3.90 4.22
N GLN A 53 -7.14 -5.22 4.00
CA GLN A 53 -8.11 -5.92 3.17
C GLN A 53 -8.81 -7.05 3.94
N PRO A 54 -9.72 -6.72 4.88
CA PRO A 54 -10.37 -7.70 5.73
C PRO A 54 -11.25 -8.69 4.95
N GLY A 55 -11.73 -8.32 3.75
CA GLY A 55 -12.52 -9.23 2.90
C GLY A 55 -11.74 -10.47 2.42
N ILE A 56 -10.42 -10.50 2.59
CA ILE A 56 -9.62 -11.71 2.38
C ILE A 56 -9.96 -12.77 3.43
N ALA A 57 -10.13 -12.38 4.70
CA ALA A 57 -10.56 -13.31 5.76
C ALA A 57 -11.99 -13.83 5.53
N ASP A 58 -12.79 -13.14 4.72
CA ASP A 58 -14.13 -13.57 4.30
C ASP A 58 -14.12 -14.40 3.00
N GLY A 59 -12.94 -14.64 2.40
CA GLY A 59 -12.80 -15.40 1.15
C GLY A 59 -13.29 -14.65 -0.09
N ILE A 60 -13.52 -13.34 -0.01
CA ILE A 60 -14.03 -12.50 -1.12
C ILE A 60 -12.94 -12.25 -2.17
N ALA A 61 -11.68 -12.16 -1.73
CA ALA A 61 -10.51 -11.98 -2.58
C ALA A 61 -9.29 -12.63 -1.92
N THR A 62 -8.20 -12.80 -2.67
CA THR A 62 -6.93 -13.33 -2.16
C THR A 62 -5.87 -12.25 -2.05
N VAL A 63 -4.84 -12.45 -1.20
CA VAL A 63 -3.68 -11.55 -1.15
C VAL A 63 -3.04 -11.39 -2.54
N THR A 64 -2.95 -12.50 -3.30
CA THR A 64 -2.38 -12.51 -4.65
C THR A 64 -3.11 -11.57 -5.60
N ASP A 65 -4.44 -11.49 -5.52
CA ASP A 65 -5.23 -10.62 -6.39
C ASP A 65 -4.87 -9.14 -6.17
N PHE A 66 -4.71 -8.72 -4.90
CA PHE A 66 -4.28 -7.37 -4.58
C PHE A 66 -2.83 -7.10 -5.00
N VAL A 67 -1.94 -8.08 -4.82
CA VAL A 67 -0.54 -7.96 -5.25
C VAL A 67 -0.47 -7.74 -6.75
N GLN A 68 -1.13 -8.57 -7.55
CA GLN A 68 -1.12 -8.46 -9.00
C GLN A 68 -1.70 -7.13 -9.50
N GLU A 69 -2.81 -6.67 -8.92
CA GLU A 69 -3.42 -5.39 -9.25
C GLU A 69 -2.47 -4.21 -8.99
N LEU A 70 -1.89 -4.16 -7.78
CA LEU A 70 -1.01 -3.08 -7.35
C LEU A 70 0.34 -3.11 -8.06
N GLU A 71 0.91 -4.29 -8.34
CA GLU A 71 2.08 -4.42 -9.21
C GLU A 71 1.78 -3.85 -10.61
N GLY A 72 0.58 -4.13 -11.15
CA GLY A 72 0.11 -3.57 -12.41
C GLY A 72 0.00 -2.05 -12.43
N PHE A 73 -0.20 -1.41 -11.26
CA PHE A 73 -0.18 0.05 -11.12
C PHE A 73 1.22 0.65 -11.00
N GLY A 74 2.23 -0.19 -10.79
CA GLY A 74 3.64 0.19 -10.81
C GLY A 74 4.33 0.27 -9.44
N PHE A 75 3.72 -0.27 -8.39
CA PHE A 75 4.34 -0.40 -7.07
C PHE A 75 5.54 -1.36 -7.08
N ASP A 76 6.55 -1.08 -6.27
CA ASP A 76 7.78 -1.88 -6.17
C ASP A 76 7.64 -3.07 -5.20
N ASP A 77 6.73 -2.96 -4.23
CA ASP A 77 6.37 -4.04 -3.30
C ASP A 77 5.03 -3.74 -2.63
N ILE A 78 4.33 -4.79 -2.21
CA ILE A 78 2.95 -4.71 -1.75
C ILE A 78 2.82 -5.41 -0.39
N TYR A 79 2.23 -4.68 0.57
CA TYR A 79 1.96 -5.16 1.91
C TYR A 79 0.45 -5.13 2.16
N VAL A 80 -0.12 -6.30 2.41
CA VAL A 80 -1.57 -6.47 2.62
C VAL A 80 -1.80 -7.08 4.00
N CYS A 81 -2.65 -6.45 4.79
CA CYS A 81 -3.20 -7.07 5.99
C CYS A 81 -4.53 -7.77 5.63
N PRO A 82 -4.60 -9.12 5.68
CA PRO A 82 -5.81 -9.86 5.37
C PRO A 82 -6.80 -9.95 6.54
N HIS A 83 -6.40 -9.53 7.74
CA HIS A 83 -7.14 -9.77 8.99
C HIS A 83 -8.29 -8.79 9.23
N LYS A 84 -9.28 -9.26 10.00
CA LYS A 84 -10.44 -8.47 10.45
C LYS A 84 -10.06 -7.52 11.58
N HIS A 85 -10.96 -6.58 11.85
CA HIS A 85 -10.85 -5.74 13.04
C HIS A 85 -11.06 -6.61 14.29
N GLY A 86 -10.15 -6.52 15.26
CA GLY A 86 -10.22 -7.31 16.50
C GLY A 86 -9.40 -8.60 16.51
N ASP A 87 -8.82 -9.03 15.40
CA ASP A 87 -7.99 -10.25 15.32
C ASP A 87 -6.65 -10.14 16.06
N GLY A 88 -6.32 -8.97 16.63
CA GLY A 88 -5.09 -8.75 17.40
C GLY A 88 -3.80 -8.81 16.58
N CYS A 89 -3.87 -8.75 15.25
CA CYS A 89 -2.68 -8.80 14.41
C CYS A 89 -1.85 -7.50 14.46
N GLU A 90 -0.54 -7.64 14.29
CA GLU A 90 0.41 -6.51 14.31
C GLU A 90 0.53 -5.80 12.94
N CYS A 91 -0.04 -6.38 11.89
CA CYS A 91 0.07 -5.84 10.53
C CYS A 91 -1.05 -4.87 10.15
N ARG A 92 -2.21 -4.91 10.81
CA ARG A 92 -3.34 -4.03 10.46
C ARG A 92 -3.06 -2.59 10.87
N LYS A 93 -3.20 -1.64 9.94
CA LYS A 93 -3.11 -0.20 10.24
C LYS A 93 -4.12 0.19 11.32
N PRO A 94 -3.76 1.03 12.31
CA PRO A 94 -2.58 1.90 12.38
C PRO A 94 -1.30 1.24 12.93
N SER A 95 -1.26 -0.08 13.14
CA SER A 95 -0.05 -0.77 13.57
C SER A 95 1.06 -0.67 12.51
N THR A 96 2.31 -0.64 12.97
CA THR A 96 3.50 -0.41 12.13
C THR A 96 4.07 -1.69 11.49
N GLY A 97 3.47 -2.87 11.73
CA GLY A 97 4.05 -4.15 11.33
C GLY A 97 4.33 -4.28 9.82
N MET A 98 3.48 -3.71 8.96
CA MET A 98 3.74 -3.69 7.51
C MET A 98 4.97 -2.85 7.14
N LEU A 99 5.13 -1.68 7.78
CA LEU A 99 6.27 -0.78 7.53
C LEU A 99 7.57 -1.39 8.04
N LEU A 100 7.55 -2.01 9.23
CA LEU A 100 8.70 -2.70 9.80
C LEU A 100 9.15 -3.87 8.92
N LYS A 101 8.20 -4.67 8.43
CA LYS A 101 8.49 -5.76 7.49
C LYS A 101 9.13 -5.24 6.20
N ALA A 102 8.66 -4.11 5.69
CA ALA A 102 9.25 -3.49 4.51
C ALA A 102 10.65 -2.95 4.75
N ALA A 103 10.86 -2.32 5.91
CA ALA A 103 12.17 -1.81 6.31
C ALA A 103 13.20 -2.92 6.42
N GLU A 104 12.83 -4.04 7.06
CA GLU A 104 13.69 -5.22 7.13
C GLU A 104 13.99 -5.79 5.75
N LYS A 105 12.96 -6.01 4.91
CA LYS A 105 13.10 -6.62 3.58
C LYS A 105 13.96 -5.78 2.62
N HIS A 106 13.82 -4.45 2.66
CA HIS A 106 14.47 -3.53 1.70
C HIS A 106 15.64 -2.74 2.30
N GLY A 107 15.99 -2.97 3.57
CA GLY A 107 17.04 -2.23 4.27
C GLY A 107 16.73 -0.74 4.38
N LEU A 108 15.48 -0.38 4.68
CA LEU A 108 15.04 1.02 4.73
C LEU A 108 15.33 1.65 6.08
N ASP A 109 15.79 2.90 6.04
CA ASP A 109 15.70 3.80 7.18
C ASP A 109 14.31 4.47 7.19
N LEU A 110 13.46 4.09 8.15
CA LEU A 110 12.10 4.63 8.27
C LEU A 110 12.07 6.15 8.51
N THR A 111 13.16 6.75 9.02
CA THR A 111 13.27 8.21 9.16
C THR A 111 13.44 8.94 7.82
N GLN A 112 13.79 8.18 6.77
CA GLN A 112 13.89 8.63 5.38
C GLN A 112 12.71 8.12 4.53
N CYS A 113 11.65 7.66 5.17
CA CYS A 113 10.43 7.22 4.51
C CYS A 113 9.30 8.22 4.72
N ALA A 114 8.34 8.25 3.80
CA ALA A 114 7.08 8.96 3.98
C ALA A 114 5.89 7.99 3.90
N VAL A 115 4.78 8.36 4.53
CA VAL A 115 3.51 7.63 4.47
C VAL A 115 2.46 8.57 3.88
N ILE A 116 1.70 8.08 2.89
CA ILE A 116 0.61 8.80 2.25
C ILE A 116 -0.64 7.92 2.36
N GLY A 117 -1.68 8.43 3.01
CA GLY A 117 -2.97 7.75 3.17
C GLY A 117 -4.08 8.75 3.46
N ASP A 118 -5.33 8.35 3.27
CA ASP A 118 -6.49 9.15 3.65
C ASP A 118 -6.83 8.99 5.16
N ARG A 119 -6.32 7.93 5.80
CA ARG A 119 -6.64 7.50 7.16
C ARG A 119 -5.44 6.93 7.93
#